data_AF-A0A7W5V1Z7-F1
#
_entry.id   AF-A0A7W5V1Z7-F1
#
_cell.length_a   1.000
_cell.length_b   1.000
_cell.length_c   1.000
_cell.angle_alpha   90.00
_cell.angle_beta   90.00
_cell.angle_gamma   90.00
#
_symmetry.space_group_name_H-M   'P 1'
#
loop_
_entity.id
_entity.type
_entity.pdbx_description
1 polymer ?
#
loop_
_entity_poly.entity_id
_entity_poly.type
_entity_poly.pdbx_seq_one_letter_code
_entity_poly.pdbx_strand_id
1 'polypeptide(L)'
;MLDMLAGAAVRTVTHPARAVRSLARAAGDLDAIPVVATLPGSRLIARAARFVTGDERSRPDLPSLAVPHTPFNGPISAERRFAYGSVPLKEVKHVAKSYGMSVNDIVMALCASALRAWLDERGALPDQPLIAAVPVAVRTASARDCAGNQISAMIIPMATHVADTGERLRATAEAMSTAKRRFAMSPATWLHELCAMLPSPVSALTPAVFRLASVAFPPINLIISNVPGPQFPLYLCGGRVLSYYPLSVLTDLSGGVNITCFSYDGVLDFGVVACPDRVDDVWRLMHHLRTAMDELTFLTRDLAPV
;
A
#
# COMPACT_ATOMS: atom_id res chain seq x y z
N MET A 1 26.14 17.31 9.97
CA MET A 1 26.61 15.95 9.59
C MET A 1 27.86 15.55 10.38
N LEU A 2 28.89 16.39 10.43
CA LEU A 2 30.11 16.14 11.24
C LEU A 2 29.84 15.99 12.75
N ASP A 3 28.97 16.81 13.35
CA ASP A 3 28.63 16.70 14.78
C ASP A 3 27.80 15.44 15.13
N MET A 4 26.96 14.97 14.20
CA MET A 4 26.25 13.69 14.35
C MET A 4 27.21 12.50 14.29
N LEU A 5 28.20 12.54 13.39
CA LEU A 5 29.22 11.49 13.26
C LEU A 5 30.19 11.48 14.45
N ALA A 6 30.58 12.65 14.96
CA ALA A 6 31.39 12.79 16.16
C ALA A 6 30.66 12.28 17.41
N GLY A 7 29.38 12.63 17.57
CA GLY A 7 28.54 12.12 18.66
C GLY A 7 28.31 10.60 18.60
N ALA A 8 28.18 10.03 17.40
CA ALA A 8 28.08 8.59 17.19
C ALA A 8 29.38 7.85 17.53
N ALA A 9 30.54 8.40 17.15
CA ALA A 9 31.84 7.83 17.48
C ALA A 9 32.08 7.82 19.00
N VAL A 10 31.79 8.94 19.68
CA VAL A 10 31.94 9.06 21.14
C VAL A 10 31.01 8.10 21.90
N ARG A 11 29.76 7.91 21.45
CA ARG A 11 28.83 6.93 22.06
C ARG A 11 29.23 5.47 21.82
N THR A 12 29.84 5.19 20.67
CA THR A 12 30.32 3.84 20.32
C THR A 12 31.52 3.44 21.19
N VAL A 13 32.43 4.38 21.45
CA VAL A 13 33.60 4.18 22.31
C VAL A 13 33.21 4.09 23.80
N THR A 14 32.26 4.92 24.26
CA THR A 14 31.89 4.97 25.69
C THR A 14 30.91 3.89 26.13
N HIS A 15 30.13 3.31 25.21
CA HIS A 15 29.10 2.33 25.54
C HIS A 15 29.04 1.18 24.52
N PRO A 16 30.09 0.35 24.39
CA PRO A 16 30.21 -0.66 23.34
C PRO A 16 29.07 -1.69 23.36
N ALA A 17 28.64 -2.15 24.54
CA ALA A 17 27.52 -3.09 24.66
C ALA A 17 26.16 -2.49 24.23
N ARG A 18 25.95 -1.18 24.44
CA ARG A 18 24.74 -0.48 23.96
C ARG A 18 24.81 -0.22 22.46
N ALA A 19 25.99 0.12 21.94
CA ALA A 19 26.20 0.29 20.49
C ALA A 19 25.95 -1.03 19.74
N VAL A 20 26.51 -2.14 20.22
CA VAL A 20 26.27 -3.48 19.67
C VAL A 20 24.80 -3.88 19.74
N ARG A 21 24.11 -3.66 20.87
CA ARG A 21 22.65 -3.90 20.95
C ARG A 21 21.85 -2.99 20.03
N SER A 22 22.25 -1.74 19.85
CA SER A 22 21.56 -0.80 18.96
C SER A 22 21.72 -1.20 17.50
N LEU A 23 22.93 -1.60 17.10
CA LEU A 23 23.21 -2.16 15.77
C LEU A 23 22.46 -3.47 15.54
N ALA A 24 22.41 -4.35 16.55
CA ALA A 24 21.69 -5.60 16.47
C ALA A 24 20.16 -5.39 16.39
N ARG A 25 19.61 -4.39 17.10
CA ARG A 25 18.19 -4.01 16.94
C ARG A 25 17.88 -3.48 15.55
N ALA A 26 18.71 -2.57 15.03
CA ALA A 26 18.55 -2.05 13.67
C ALA A 26 18.70 -3.19 12.62
N ALA A 27 19.61 -4.13 12.85
CA ALA A 27 19.78 -5.31 12.02
C ALA A 27 18.56 -6.25 12.08
N GLY A 28 17.88 -6.34 13.23
CA GLY A 28 16.64 -7.08 13.41
C GLY A 28 15.43 -6.53 12.64
N ASP A 29 15.53 -5.31 12.09
CA ASP A 29 14.52 -4.65 11.27
C ASP A 29 14.85 -4.68 9.76
N LEU A 30 15.98 -5.25 9.34
CA LEU A 30 16.45 -5.24 7.94
C LEU A 30 15.45 -5.88 6.98
N ASP A 31 14.76 -6.94 7.40
CA ASP A 31 13.73 -7.61 6.60
C ASP A 31 12.40 -6.85 6.56
N ALA A 32 12.22 -5.82 7.39
CA ALA A 32 11.07 -4.91 7.32
C ALA A 32 11.33 -3.70 6.42
N ILE A 33 12.59 -3.43 6.06
CA ILE A 33 12.98 -2.38 5.14
C ILE A 33 12.90 -2.94 3.71
N PRO A 34 11.99 -2.45 2.86
CA PRO A 34 11.71 -3.10 1.58
C PRO A 34 12.92 -3.18 0.63
N VAL A 35 13.76 -2.15 0.57
CA VAL A 35 14.99 -2.15 -0.25
C VAL A 35 15.98 -3.22 0.24
N VAL A 36 16.11 -3.35 1.55
CA VAL A 36 17.04 -4.31 2.16
C VAL A 36 16.50 -5.73 2.12
N ALA A 37 15.19 -5.91 2.22
CA ALA A 37 14.52 -7.21 2.16
C ALA A 37 14.71 -7.92 0.80
N THR A 38 15.04 -7.17 -0.27
CA THR A 38 15.38 -7.74 -1.58
C THR A 38 16.81 -8.29 -1.65
N LEU A 39 17.68 -7.94 -0.70
CA LEU A 39 19.07 -8.43 -0.69
C LEU A 39 19.12 -9.90 -0.21
N PRO A 40 19.89 -10.78 -0.90
CA PRO A 40 20.10 -12.15 -0.47
C PRO A 40 20.65 -12.22 0.96
N GLY A 41 20.04 -13.03 1.83
CA GLY A 41 20.50 -13.22 3.21
C GLY A 41 20.02 -12.17 4.22
N SER A 42 19.35 -11.09 3.79
CA SER A 42 18.77 -10.07 4.70
C SER A 42 17.85 -10.67 5.77
N ARG A 43 17.04 -11.67 5.41
CA ARG A 43 16.16 -12.42 6.32
C ARG A 43 16.93 -13.24 7.36
N LEU A 44 18.04 -13.86 6.95
CA LEU A 44 18.91 -14.64 7.84
C LEU A 44 19.61 -13.72 8.84
N ILE A 45 20.13 -12.59 8.37
CA ILE A 45 20.78 -11.56 9.21
C ILE A 45 19.78 -11.00 10.20
N ALA A 46 18.57 -10.64 9.76
CA ALA A 46 17.53 -10.12 10.64
C ALA A 46 17.11 -11.14 11.71
N ARG A 47 16.98 -12.42 11.33
CA ARG A 47 16.65 -13.51 12.27
C ARG A 47 17.77 -13.78 13.29
N ALA A 48 19.02 -13.78 12.85
CA ALA A 48 20.19 -13.94 13.73
C ALA A 48 20.34 -12.75 14.68
N ALA A 49 20.13 -11.52 14.18
CA ALA A 49 20.18 -10.31 14.99
C ALA A 49 19.09 -10.31 16.09
N ARG A 50 17.86 -10.72 15.75
CA ARG A 50 16.76 -10.87 16.72
C ARG A 50 17.10 -11.87 17.82
N PHE A 51 17.66 -13.03 17.45
CA PHE A 51 18.13 -14.04 18.39
C PHE A 51 19.16 -13.48 19.37
N VAL A 52 20.15 -12.72 18.87
CA VAL A 52 21.17 -12.06 19.71
C VAL A 52 20.58 -10.99 20.63
N THR A 53 19.55 -10.28 20.20
CA THR A 53 18.90 -9.24 21.02
C THR A 53 17.91 -9.77 22.06
N GLY A 54 17.58 -11.06 22.02
CA GLY A 54 16.50 -11.62 22.85
C GLY A 54 15.12 -11.06 22.51
N ASP A 55 14.93 -10.60 21.25
CA ASP A 55 13.63 -10.11 20.80
C ASP A 55 12.74 -11.31 20.44
N GLU A 56 11.96 -11.77 21.41
CA GLU A 56 11.04 -12.91 21.28
C GLU A 56 9.76 -12.59 20.49
N ARG A 57 9.61 -11.36 19.98
CA ARG A 57 8.44 -10.98 19.18
C ARG A 57 8.46 -11.73 17.85
N SER A 58 7.64 -12.76 17.74
CA SER A 58 7.41 -13.49 16.49
C SER A 58 6.82 -12.54 15.44
N ARG A 59 7.65 -12.10 14.49
CA ARG A 59 7.21 -11.33 13.32
C ARG A 59 6.87 -12.32 12.20
N PRO A 60 5.65 -12.29 11.64
CA PRO A 60 5.34 -13.14 10.51
C PRO A 60 6.23 -12.80 9.32
N ASP A 61 6.73 -13.83 8.64
CA ASP A 61 7.49 -13.69 7.40
C ASP A 61 6.64 -12.97 6.35
N LEU A 62 7.23 -12.02 5.64
CA LEU A 62 6.59 -11.44 4.46
C LEU A 62 6.77 -12.39 3.27
N PRO A 63 5.75 -12.56 2.41
CA PRO A 63 5.94 -13.16 1.09
C PRO A 63 7.05 -12.43 0.33
N SER A 64 7.56 -13.04 -0.75
CA SER A 64 8.52 -12.35 -1.62
C SER A 64 7.95 -10.98 -2.03
N LEU A 65 8.72 -9.91 -1.78
CA LEU A 65 8.41 -8.55 -2.25
C LEU A 65 9.13 -8.26 -3.57
N ALA A 66 9.52 -9.30 -4.31
CA ALA A 66 10.06 -9.14 -5.65
C ALA A 66 8.95 -8.59 -6.55
N VAL A 67 9.19 -7.43 -7.14
CA VAL A 67 8.20 -6.75 -7.98
C VAL A 67 8.26 -7.32 -9.38
N PRO A 68 7.19 -7.96 -9.88
CA PRO A 68 7.16 -8.43 -11.24
C PRO A 68 7.15 -7.25 -12.21
N HIS A 69 7.85 -7.39 -13.33
CA HIS A 69 7.78 -6.42 -14.42
C HIS A 69 6.45 -6.57 -15.15
N THR A 70 5.69 -5.47 -15.20
CA THR A 70 4.37 -5.38 -15.83
C THR A 70 4.28 -4.08 -16.64
N PRO A 71 3.26 -3.92 -17.51
CA PRO A 71 3.01 -2.66 -18.21
C PRO A 71 2.87 -1.45 -17.29
N PHE A 72 2.51 -1.66 -16.01
CA PHE A 72 2.42 -0.60 -15.01
C PHE A 72 3.77 -0.02 -14.60
N ASN A 73 4.89 -0.71 -14.85
CA ASN A 73 6.21 -0.24 -14.42
C ASN A 73 6.91 0.59 -15.49
N GLY A 74 7.82 1.47 -15.05
CA GLY A 74 8.70 2.26 -15.91
C GLY A 74 8.30 3.75 -16.00
N PRO A 75 9.09 4.55 -16.74
CA PRO A 75 8.88 6.00 -16.85
C PRO A 75 7.47 6.36 -17.32
N ILE A 76 6.89 7.41 -16.74
CA ILE A 76 5.60 7.97 -17.14
C ILE A 76 5.77 9.30 -17.89
N SER A 77 4.88 9.61 -18.82
CA SER A 77 4.81 10.92 -19.46
C SER A 77 4.04 11.93 -18.61
N ALA A 78 3.82 13.13 -19.15
CA ALA A 78 2.99 14.16 -18.52
C ALA A 78 1.47 13.90 -18.71
N GLU A 79 1.08 13.00 -19.62
CA GLU A 79 -0.33 12.75 -19.92
C GLU A 79 -1.00 11.91 -18.83
N ARG A 80 -2.29 12.17 -18.59
CA ARG A 80 -3.10 11.44 -17.60
C ARG A 80 -4.43 11.05 -18.21
N ARG A 81 -4.79 9.77 -18.07
CA ARG A 81 -6.16 9.28 -18.25
C ARG A 81 -6.77 9.02 -16.88
N PHE A 82 -8.04 9.36 -16.74
CA PHE A 82 -8.79 9.20 -15.51
C PHE A 82 -10.09 8.46 -15.79
N ALA A 83 -10.29 7.33 -15.11
CA ALA A 83 -11.57 6.65 -15.05
C ALA A 83 -12.11 6.74 -13.63
N TYR A 84 -13.44 6.71 -13.52
CA TYR A 84 -14.13 6.79 -12.24
C TYR A 84 -15.36 5.90 -12.23
N GLY A 85 -15.84 5.57 -11.04
CA GLY A 85 -17.07 4.82 -10.89
C GLY A 85 -17.29 4.43 -9.44
N SER A 86 -18.41 3.78 -9.19
CA SER A 86 -18.93 3.63 -7.85
C SER A 86 -19.48 2.23 -7.64
N VAL A 87 -19.39 1.73 -6.41
CA VAL A 87 -20.10 0.53 -5.96
C VAL A 87 -20.88 0.84 -4.67
N PRO A 88 -22.01 0.16 -4.41
CA PRO A 88 -22.75 0.36 -3.17
C PRO A 88 -21.94 -0.07 -1.95
N LEU A 89 -21.70 0.83 -1.00
CA LEU A 89 -20.92 0.50 0.20
C LEU A 89 -21.59 -0.60 1.03
N LYS A 90 -22.93 -0.71 0.96
CA LYS A 90 -23.70 -1.77 1.60
C LYS A 90 -23.30 -3.17 1.11
N GLU A 91 -22.99 -3.33 -0.17
CA GLU A 91 -22.62 -4.61 -0.77
C GLU A 91 -21.19 -4.98 -0.38
N VAL A 92 -20.28 -4.01 -0.43
CA VAL A 92 -18.91 -4.16 0.10
C VAL A 92 -18.93 -4.60 1.57
N LYS A 93 -19.75 -3.96 2.40
CA LYS A 93 -19.93 -4.32 3.82
C LYS A 93 -20.57 -5.69 4.00
N HIS A 94 -21.51 -6.06 3.14
CA HIS A 94 -22.15 -7.37 3.17
C HIS A 94 -21.12 -8.48 2.91
N VAL A 95 -20.33 -8.37 1.83
CA VAL A 95 -19.25 -9.32 1.53
C VAL A 95 -18.24 -9.36 2.67
N ALA A 96 -17.80 -8.20 3.17
CA ALA A 96 -16.90 -8.12 4.31
C ALA A 96 -17.44 -8.91 5.52
N LYS A 97 -18.71 -8.72 5.87
CA LYS A 97 -19.35 -9.43 6.99
C LYS A 97 -19.43 -10.94 6.74
N SER A 98 -19.85 -11.37 5.56
CA SER A 98 -20.02 -12.80 5.22
C SER A 98 -18.73 -13.59 5.30
N TYR A 99 -17.58 -12.94 5.07
CA TYR A 99 -16.26 -13.56 5.15
C TYR A 99 -15.47 -13.21 6.43
N GLY A 100 -16.05 -12.45 7.36
CA GLY A 100 -15.35 -12.00 8.58
C GLY A 100 -14.15 -11.07 8.30
N MET A 101 -14.21 -10.31 7.21
CA MET A 101 -13.15 -9.40 6.73
C MET A 101 -13.49 -7.93 6.97
N SER A 102 -12.49 -7.04 6.84
CA SER A 102 -12.73 -5.59 6.86
C SER A 102 -13.07 -5.05 5.47
N VAL A 103 -13.72 -3.87 5.41
CA VAL A 103 -13.99 -3.16 4.15
C VAL A 103 -12.72 -2.96 3.33
N ASN A 104 -11.60 -2.64 3.99
CA ASN A 104 -10.32 -2.46 3.31
C ASN A 104 -9.85 -3.74 2.61
N ASP A 105 -10.07 -4.91 3.21
CA ASP A 105 -9.68 -6.18 2.60
C ASP A 105 -10.51 -6.47 1.34
N ILE A 106 -11.81 -6.12 1.35
CA ILE A 106 -12.66 -6.21 0.16
C ILE A 106 -12.20 -5.24 -0.93
N VAL A 107 -11.89 -3.98 -0.59
CA VAL A 107 -11.35 -3.01 -1.56
C VAL A 107 -10.07 -3.54 -2.21
N MET A 108 -9.15 -4.10 -1.42
CA MET A 108 -7.93 -4.69 -1.97
C MET A 108 -8.23 -5.88 -2.89
N ALA A 109 -9.19 -6.74 -2.53
CA ALA A 109 -9.58 -7.88 -3.36
C ALA A 109 -10.25 -7.47 -4.68
N LEU A 110 -11.07 -6.41 -4.67
CA LEU A 110 -11.63 -5.81 -5.87
C LEU A 110 -10.52 -5.30 -6.79
N CYS A 111 -9.56 -4.55 -6.23
CA CYS A 111 -8.42 -4.05 -7.00
C CYS A 111 -7.56 -5.18 -7.55
N ALA A 112 -7.26 -6.22 -6.76
CA ALA A 112 -6.51 -7.39 -7.22
C ALA A 112 -7.20 -8.07 -8.41
N SER A 113 -8.51 -8.27 -8.32
CA SER A 113 -9.30 -8.91 -9.39
C SER A 113 -9.32 -8.05 -10.65
N ALA A 114 -9.50 -6.74 -10.51
CA ALA A 114 -9.51 -5.82 -11.64
C ALA A 114 -8.16 -5.73 -12.37
N LEU A 115 -7.07 -5.65 -11.60
CA LEU A 115 -5.71 -5.63 -12.14
C LEU A 115 -5.36 -6.96 -12.81
N ARG A 116 -5.76 -8.09 -12.20
CA ARG A 116 -5.58 -9.42 -12.78
C ARG A 116 -6.24 -9.48 -14.14
N ALA A 117 -7.54 -9.18 -14.22
CA ALA A 117 -8.30 -9.26 -15.47
C ALA A 117 -7.72 -8.35 -16.55
N TRP A 118 -7.36 -7.11 -16.20
CA TRP A 118 -6.78 -6.17 -17.15
C TRP A 118 -5.42 -6.62 -17.72
N LEU A 119 -4.57 -7.21 -16.87
CA LEU A 119 -3.27 -7.76 -17.29
C LEU A 119 -3.45 -9.05 -18.10
N ASP A 120 -4.39 -9.90 -17.72
CA ASP A 120 -4.69 -11.16 -18.40
C ASP A 120 -5.21 -10.92 -19.82
N GLU A 121 -6.11 -9.95 -20.01
CA GLU A 121 -6.60 -9.50 -21.33
C GLU A 121 -5.47 -9.05 -22.27
N ARG A 122 -4.32 -8.67 -21.73
CA ARG A 122 -3.14 -8.19 -22.47
C ARG A 122 -2.03 -9.23 -22.56
N GLY A 123 -2.25 -10.45 -22.04
CA GLY A 123 -1.21 -11.48 -21.96
C GLY A 123 0.01 -11.04 -21.13
N ALA A 124 -0.22 -10.14 -20.16
CA ALA A 124 0.82 -9.49 -19.36
C ALA A 124 0.70 -9.82 -17.86
N LEU A 125 -0.13 -10.80 -17.49
CA LEU A 125 -0.29 -11.25 -16.12
C LEU A 125 0.95 -12.06 -15.69
N PRO A 126 1.68 -11.63 -14.64
CA PRO A 126 2.81 -12.41 -14.14
C PRO A 126 2.36 -13.59 -13.28
N ASP A 127 3.22 -14.62 -13.17
CA ASP A 127 3.04 -15.76 -12.25
C ASP A 127 3.15 -15.35 -10.77
N GLN A 128 3.71 -14.16 -10.51
CA GLN A 128 3.96 -13.62 -9.18
C GLN A 128 2.87 -12.59 -8.80
N PRO A 129 2.58 -12.39 -7.50
CA PRO A 129 1.69 -11.32 -7.08
C PRO A 129 2.22 -9.94 -7.49
N LEU A 130 1.33 -9.02 -7.88
CA LEU A 130 1.68 -7.60 -7.92
C LEU A 130 1.99 -7.10 -6.51
N ILE A 131 2.88 -6.11 -6.40
CA ILE A 131 3.22 -5.46 -5.15
C ILE A 131 2.59 -4.07 -5.11
N ALA A 132 1.73 -3.82 -4.12
CA ALA A 132 1.05 -2.54 -3.92
C ALA A 132 1.55 -1.82 -2.67
N ALA A 133 1.66 -0.50 -2.74
CA ALA A 133 1.77 0.34 -1.55
C ALA A 133 0.39 0.82 -1.11
N VAL A 134 0.08 0.64 0.18
CA VAL A 134 -1.19 1.03 0.79
C VAL A 134 -0.93 2.04 1.91
N PRO A 135 -1.27 3.32 1.72
CA PRO A 135 -1.14 4.33 2.77
C PRO A 135 -2.00 3.99 3.99
N VAL A 136 -1.45 4.19 5.18
CA VAL A 136 -2.13 4.02 6.47
C VAL A 136 -1.91 5.24 7.36
N ALA A 137 -2.97 5.68 8.02
CA ALA A 137 -2.88 6.75 9.01
C ALA A 137 -2.17 6.23 10.27
N VAL A 138 -1.16 6.96 10.75
CA VAL A 138 -0.48 6.65 12.02
C VAL A 138 -1.08 7.52 13.11
N ARG A 139 -1.58 6.89 14.19
CA ARG A 139 -2.07 7.59 15.37
C ARG A 139 -0.97 7.57 16.43
N THR A 140 -0.13 8.61 16.51
CA THR A 140 0.83 8.73 17.61
C THR A 140 0.13 9.26 18.87
N ALA A 141 0.36 8.59 20.00
CA ALA A 141 -0.25 8.94 21.30
C ALA A 141 0.25 10.28 21.89
N SER A 142 1.20 10.95 21.23
CA SER A 142 1.87 12.18 21.70
C SER A 142 1.67 13.40 20.79
N ALA A 143 0.80 13.34 19.78
CA ALA A 143 0.63 14.43 18.81
C ALA A 143 -0.33 15.55 19.29
N ARG A 144 -0.03 16.19 20.42
CA ARG A 144 -0.65 17.49 20.75
C ARG A 144 0.00 18.67 20.01
N ASP A 145 1.23 18.51 19.51
CA ASP A 145 2.03 19.64 18.99
C ASP A 145 2.61 19.46 17.56
N CYS A 146 2.09 18.54 16.74
CA CYS A 146 2.53 18.41 15.34
C CYS A 146 1.34 18.41 14.38
N ALA A 147 1.02 19.59 13.84
CA ALA A 147 0.12 19.74 12.71
C ALA A 147 0.81 19.26 11.43
N GLY A 148 0.50 18.04 10.98
CA GLY A 148 0.95 17.46 9.73
C GLY A 148 0.33 16.09 9.51
N ASN A 149 -0.05 15.76 8.27
CA ASN A 149 -0.62 14.44 7.92
C ASN A 149 0.42 13.34 8.21
N GLN A 150 0.23 12.59 9.30
CA GLN A 150 1.08 11.46 9.66
C GLN A 150 0.65 10.22 8.86
N ILE A 151 1.05 10.20 7.58
CA ILE A 151 0.77 9.09 6.66
C ILE A 151 2.02 8.22 6.56
N SER A 152 1.83 6.92 6.71
CA SER A 152 2.82 5.88 6.46
C SER A 152 2.29 4.94 5.39
N ALA A 153 3.07 3.95 4.93
CA ALA A 153 2.61 3.00 3.91
C ALA A 153 2.98 1.56 4.27
N MET A 154 2.06 0.63 4.00
CA MET A 154 2.31 -0.80 4.01
C MET A 154 2.60 -1.27 2.59
N ILE A 155 3.60 -2.12 2.41
CA ILE A 155 3.84 -2.79 1.13
C ILE A 155 3.21 -4.19 1.23
N ILE A 156 2.33 -4.52 0.29
CA ILE A 156 1.60 -5.78 0.30
C ILE A 156 1.68 -6.48 -1.05
N PRO A 157 1.77 -7.82 -1.06
CA PRO A 157 1.48 -8.59 -2.26
C PRO A 157 -0.04 -8.65 -2.48
N MET A 158 -0.47 -8.36 -3.70
CA MET A 158 -1.82 -8.52 -4.21
C MET A 158 -1.93 -9.90 -4.84
N ALA A 159 -2.94 -10.69 -4.51
CA ALA A 159 -3.10 -12.06 -4.98
C ALA A 159 -3.53 -12.17 -6.47
N THR A 160 -2.97 -11.34 -7.35
CA THR A 160 -3.26 -11.29 -8.79
C THR A 160 -2.91 -12.57 -9.52
N HIS A 161 -1.96 -13.35 -9.03
CA HIS A 161 -1.58 -14.67 -9.56
C HIS A 161 -2.63 -15.76 -9.28
N VAL A 162 -3.52 -15.55 -8.30
CA VAL A 162 -4.56 -16.52 -7.91
C VAL A 162 -5.77 -16.40 -8.86
N ALA A 163 -6.11 -17.50 -9.53
CA ALA A 163 -7.17 -17.54 -10.54
C ALA A 163 -8.58 -17.56 -9.94
N ASP A 164 -8.82 -18.42 -8.95
CA ASP A 164 -10.12 -18.52 -8.29
C ASP A 164 -10.44 -17.25 -7.49
N THR A 165 -11.65 -16.71 -7.67
CA THR A 165 -12.06 -15.44 -7.03
C THR A 165 -12.18 -15.58 -5.51
N GLY A 166 -12.67 -16.71 -5.00
CA GLY A 166 -12.80 -16.94 -3.55
C GLY A 166 -11.45 -17.14 -2.87
N GLU A 167 -10.55 -17.90 -3.47
CA GLU A 167 -9.16 -18.05 -3.01
C GLU A 167 -8.41 -16.73 -3.08
N ARG A 168 -8.57 -15.95 -4.15
CA ARG A 168 -7.95 -14.62 -4.30
C ARG A 168 -8.41 -13.66 -3.22
N LEU A 169 -9.70 -13.68 -2.86
CA LEU A 169 -10.24 -12.90 -1.74
C LEU A 169 -9.54 -13.27 -0.42
N ARG A 170 -9.48 -14.57 -0.09
CA ARG A 170 -8.85 -15.06 1.14
C ARG A 170 -7.36 -14.72 1.20
N ALA A 171 -6.63 -14.98 0.12
CA ALA A 171 -5.19 -14.67 0.02
C ALA A 171 -4.91 -13.17 0.17
N THR A 172 -5.74 -12.31 -0.42
CA THR A 172 -5.61 -10.85 -0.27
C THR A 172 -5.86 -10.41 1.17
N ALA A 173 -6.88 -10.94 1.83
CA ALA A 173 -7.18 -10.63 3.23
C ALA A 173 -6.06 -11.11 4.17
N GLU A 174 -5.51 -12.30 3.93
CA GLU A 174 -4.37 -12.83 4.69
C GLU A 174 -3.12 -11.96 4.53
N ALA A 175 -2.80 -11.56 3.29
CA ALA A 175 -1.69 -10.64 3.01
C ALA A 175 -1.87 -9.30 3.74
N MET A 176 -3.08 -8.73 3.71
CA MET A 176 -3.41 -7.50 4.44
C MET A 176 -3.28 -7.65 5.95
N SER A 177 -3.78 -8.75 6.50
CA SER A 177 -3.69 -9.06 7.94
C SER A 177 -2.22 -9.18 8.38
N THR A 178 -1.41 -9.88 7.61
CA THR A 178 0.02 -10.04 7.86
C THR A 178 0.77 -8.71 7.77
N ALA A 179 0.48 -7.89 6.75
CA ALA A 179 1.06 -6.56 6.60
C ALA A 179 0.69 -5.64 7.76
N LYS A 180 -0.58 -5.62 8.19
CA LYS A 180 -1.04 -4.84 9.36
C LYS A 180 -0.34 -5.26 10.66
N ARG A 181 -0.23 -6.57 10.93
CA ARG A 181 0.47 -7.08 12.13
C ARG A 181 1.94 -6.66 12.13
N ARG A 182 2.61 -6.76 10.97
CA ARG A 182 4.01 -6.36 10.84
C ARG A 182 4.19 -4.86 10.97
N PHE A 183 3.30 -4.08 10.36
CA PHE A 183 3.30 -2.62 10.47
C PHE A 183 3.15 -2.16 11.92
N ALA A 184 2.23 -2.77 12.69
CA ALA A 184 2.04 -2.49 14.11
C ALA A 184 3.27 -2.82 14.98
N MET A 185 4.13 -3.73 14.51
CA MET A 185 5.37 -4.14 15.20
C MET A 185 6.62 -3.38 14.74
N SER A 186 6.51 -2.59 13.66
CA SER A 186 7.62 -1.82 13.11
C SER A 186 7.80 -0.53 13.90
N PRO A 187 9.03 -0.11 14.25
CA PRO A 187 9.25 1.19 14.87
C PRO A 187 8.67 2.29 13.97
N ALA A 188 7.73 3.07 14.48
CA ALA A 188 7.00 4.10 13.74
C ALA A 188 7.93 5.16 13.10
N THR A 189 9.22 5.18 13.44
CA THR A 189 10.20 6.18 13.03
C THR A 189 10.67 6.02 11.57
N TRP A 190 10.99 4.80 11.09
CA TRP A 190 11.63 4.67 9.76
C TRP A 190 10.70 4.96 8.58
N LEU A 191 9.47 4.43 8.61
CA LEU A 191 8.49 4.71 7.55
C LEU A 191 7.93 6.14 7.64
N HIS A 192 7.84 6.69 8.85
CA HIS A 192 7.47 8.10 9.05
C HIS A 192 8.56 9.04 8.50
N GLU A 193 9.84 8.74 8.75
CA GLU A 193 10.96 9.49 8.17
C GLU A 193 10.98 9.37 6.63
N LEU A 194 10.72 8.18 6.07
CA LEU A 194 10.63 7.99 4.61
C LEU A 194 9.44 8.76 4.00
N CYS A 195 8.26 8.75 4.62
CA CYS A 195 7.12 9.53 4.14
C CYS A 195 7.25 11.03 4.41
N ALA A 196 7.94 11.45 5.47
CA ALA A 196 8.29 12.84 5.74
C ALA A 196 9.37 13.37 4.76
N MET A 197 10.13 12.47 4.13
CA MET A 197 11.02 12.78 3.01
C MET A 197 10.29 12.90 1.67
N LEU A 198 8.99 12.57 1.58
CA LEU A 198 8.21 12.92 0.40
C LEU A 198 8.04 14.44 0.36
N PRO A 199 8.41 15.11 -0.74
CA PRO A 199 8.22 16.55 -0.89
C PRO A 199 6.80 16.97 -0.54
N SER A 200 6.66 17.97 0.33
CA SER A 200 5.40 18.68 0.49
C SER A 200 4.88 19.07 -0.90
N PRO A 201 3.55 18.99 -1.17
CA PRO A 201 2.99 19.44 -2.45
C PRO A 201 3.29 20.92 -2.76
N VAL A 202 3.83 21.67 -1.80
CA VAL A 202 4.23 23.08 -1.90
C VAL A 202 5.74 23.26 -2.20
N SER A 203 6.54 22.20 -2.09
CA SER A 203 7.99 22.28 -2.36
C SER A 203 8.24 22.05 -3.84
N ALA A 204 8.57 23.12 -4.56
CA ALA A 204 9.04 23.11 -5.95
C ALA A 204 10.38 22.35 -6.09
N LEU A 205 10.34 21.03 -5.90
CA LEU A 205 11.51 20.17 -6.01
C LEU A 205 11.60 19.58 -7.41
N THR A 206 12.80 19.68 -7.97
CA THR A 206 13.14 19.27 -9.32
C THR A 206 12.91 17.76 -9.52
N PRO A 207 12.61 17.30 -10.75
CA PRO A 207 12.48 15.87 -11.09
C PRO A 207 13.69 15.02 -10.67
N ALA A 208 14.85 15.64 -10.44
CA ALA A 208 16.05 14.97 -9.93
C ALA A 208 15.92 14.49 -8.47
N VAL A 209 15.22 15.25 -7.61
CA VAL A 209 15.03 14.89 -6.19
C VAL A 209 14.03 13.74 -6.06
N PHE A 210 12.95 13.74 -6.85
CA PHE A 210 12.04 12.60 -6.94
C PHE A 210 12.72 11.35 -7.50
N ARG A 211 13.62 11.50 -8.48
CA ARG A 211 14.45 10.38 -8.98
C ARG A 211 15.39 9.84 -7.91
N LEU A 212 16.02 10.67 -7.10
CA LEU A 212 16.87 10.21 -5.99
C LEU A 212 16.05 9.54 -4.88
N ALA A 213 14.87 10.09 -4.55
CA ALA A 213 13.94 9.49 -3.60
C ALA A 213 13.41 8.14 -4.09
N SER A 214 13.20 7.97 -5.40
CA SER A 214 12.77 6.70 -5.99
C SER A 214 13.77 5.54 -5.82
N VAL A 215 15.04 5.84 -5.51
CA VAL A 215 16.06 4.83 -5.16
C VAL A 215 15.89 4.34 -3.70
N ALA A 216 15.27 5.14 -2.84
CA ALA A 216 15.09 4.84 -1.42
C ALA A 216 13.77 4.09 -1.12
N PHE A 217 12.80 4.13 -2.03
CA PHE A 217 11.55 3.38 -1.91
C PHE A 217 11.66 2.06 -2.67
N PRO A 218 11.08 0.96 -2.14
CA PRO A 218 11.00 -0.27 -2.90
C PRO A 218 10.29 -0.03 -4.23
N PRO A 219 10.69 -0.74 -5.30
CA PRO A 219 9.83 -0.82 -6.47
C PRO A 219 8.45 -1.32 -6.03
N ILE A 220 7.40 -0.76 -6.61
CA ILE A 220 6.01 -1.20 -6.47
C ILE A 220 5.39 -1.22 -7.87
N ASN A 221 4.32 -1.98 -8.04
CA ASN A 221 3.53 -1.94 -9.27
C ASN A 221 2.55 -0.77 -9.30
N LEU A 222 2.03 -0.40 -8.11
CA LEU A 222 1.03 0.66 -7.97
C LEU A 222 0.82 1.09 -6.51
N ILE A 223 0.10 2.19 -6.35
CA ILE A 223 -0.46 2.65 -5.06
C ILE A 223 -1.98 2.41 -5.07
N ILE A 224 -2.49 1.88 -3.95
CA ILE A 224 -3.93 1.78 -3.70
C ILE A 224 -4.25 2.48 -2.38
N SER A 225 -5.19 3.44 -2.40
CA SER A 225 -5.61 4.17 -1.22
C SER A 225 -7.12 4.08 -1.00
N ASN A 226 -7.53 3.94 0.27
CA ASN A 226 -8.92 3.87 0.68
C ASN A 226 -9.15 4.86 1.83
N VAL A 227 -9.92 5.90 1.56
CA VAL A 227 -10.18 6.99 2.51
C VAL A 227 -11.63 6.91 2.98
N PRO A 228 -11.87 6.69 4.29
CA PRO A 228 -13.22 6.77 4.83
C PRO A 228 -13.71 8.22 4.80
N GLY A 229 -14.87 8.44 4.19
CA GLY A 229 -15.51 9.75 4.13
C GLY A 229 -16.83 9.80 4.90
N PRO A 230 -17.46 10.99 4.96
CA PRO A 230 -18.69 11.20 5.69
C PRO A 230 -19.84 10.37 5.12
N GLN A 231 -20.59 9.71 6.00
CA GLN A 231 -21.74 8.86 5.65
C GLN A 231 -23.07 9.62 5.84
N PHE A 232 -23.04 10.90 5.49
CA PHE A 232 -24.18 11.81 5.49
C PHE A 232 -24.04 12.77 4.30
N PRO A 233 -25.16 13.28 3.75
CA PRO A 233 -25.11 14.16 2.60
C PRO A 233 -24.41 15.48 2.94
N LEU A 234 -23.65 15.99 1.97
CA LEU A 234 -22.93 17.25 2.03
C LEU A 234 -23.52 18.18 0.99
N TYR A 235 -23.41 19.48 1.25
CA TYR A 235 -23.94 20.52 0.38
C TYR A 235 -22.88 21.59 0.14
N LEU A 236 -22.78 22.06 -1.10
CA LEU A 236 -21.97 23.21 -1.49
C LEU A 236 -22.92 24.27 -2.06
N CYS A 237 -23.03 25.41 -1.38
CA CYS A 237 -23.93 26.51 -1.79
C CYS A 237 -25.37 26.05 -2.09
N GLY A 238 -25.88 25.09 -1.31
CA GLY A 238 -27.22 24.50 -1.49
C GLY A 238 -27.30 23.32 -2.47
N GLY A 239 -26.27 23.08 -3.29
CA GLY A 239 -26.19 21.91 -4.16
C GLY A 239 -25.73 20.67 -3.39
N ARG A 240 -26.48 19.56 -3.48
CA ARG A 240 -26.08 18.29 -2.86
C ARG A 240 -24.90 17.67 -3.61
N VAL A 241 -23.87 17.27 -2.87
CA VAL A 241 -22.78 16.44 -3.41
C VAL A 241 -23.32 15.04 -3.66
N LEU A 242 -23.19 14.54 -4.89
CA LEU A 242 -23.71 13.21 -5.26
C LEU A 242 -22.65 12.11 -5.20
N SER A 243 -21.40 12.46 -5.49
CA SER A 243 -20.28 11.52 -5.53
C SER A 243 -18.96 12.28 -5.31
N TYR A 244 -17.95 11.56 -4.83
CA TYR A 244 -16.60 12.05 -4.60
C TYR A 244 -15.60 11.12 -5.28
N TYR A 245 -15.14 11.49 -6.48
CA TYR A 245 -14.14 10.71 -7.22
C TYR A 245 -12.73 11.23 -6.94
N PRO A 246 -11.91 10.55 -6.13
CA PRO A 246 -10.58 11.02 -5.79
C PRO A 246 -9.62 10.91 -6.98
N LEU A 247 -8.89 11.99 -7.26
CA LEU A 247 -7.83 12.01 -8.26
C LEU A 247 -6.48 12.02 -7.55
N SER A 248 -5.71 10.96 -7.74
CA SER A 248 -4.39 10.79 -7.13
C SER A 248 -3.26 11.18 -8.08
N VAL A 249 -2.02 11.08 -7.59
CA VAL A 249 -0.82 11.40 -8.37
C VAL A 249 -0.10 10.14 -8.84
N LEU A 250 0.51 10.23 -10.01
CA LEU A 250 1.46 9.25 -10.53
C LEU A 250 2.87 9.78 -10.39
N THR A 251 3.79 8.87 -10.10
CA THR A 251 5.22 9.11 -10.01
C THR A 251 5.95 7.96 -10.68
N ASP A 252 7.18 8.18 -11.18
CA ASP A 252 8.00 7.10 -11.74
C ASP A 252 8.22 5.94 -10.74
N LEU A 253 8.09 6.22 -9.43
CA LEU A 253 8.14 5.21 -8.37
C LEU A 253 6.88 4.34 -8.29
N SER A 254 5.70 4.94 -8.39
CA SER A 254 4.42 4.22 -8.33
C SER A 254 4.01 3.59 -9.65
N GLY A 255 4.67 4.01 -10.74
CA GLY A 255 4.41 3.51 -12.07
C GLY A 255 3.23 4.22 -12.75
N GLY A 256 2.65 3.53 -13.73
CA GLY A 256 1.67 4.04 -14.66
C GLY A 256 0.22 4.00 -14.18
N VAL A 257 -0.08 3.53 -12.95
CA VAL A 257 -1.45 3.42 -12.43
C VAL A 257 -1.55 3.67 -10.93
N ASN A 258 -2.62 4.34 -10.52
CA ASN A 258 -2.98 4.56 -9.12
C ASN A 258 -4.49 4.42 -8.95
N ILE A 259 -4.91 3.70 -7.92
CA ILE A 259 -6.32 3.51 -7.58
C ILE A 259 -6.56 4.16 -6.23
N THR A 260 -7.48 5.11 -6.16
CA THR A 260 -7.92 5.71 -4.89
C THR A 260 -9.42 5.56 -4.76
N CYS A 261 -9.91 5.20 -3.58
CA CYS A 261 -11.33 5.18 -3.30
C CYS A 261 -11.69 6.00 -2.05
N PHE A 262 -12.90 6.52 -2.07
CA PHE A 262 -13.47 7.35 -1.03
C PHE A 262 -14.89 6.89 -0.75
N SER A 263 -15.21 6.63 0.51
CA SER A 263 -16.59 6.25 0.88
C SER A 263 -17.40 7.48 1.27
N TYR A 264 -18.52 7.72 0.60
CA TYR A 264 -19.36 8.90 0.80
C TYR A 264 -20.84 8.53 0.70
N ASP A 265 -21.64 8.94 1.69
CA ASP A 265 -23.12 8.84 1.67
C ASP A 265 -23.66 7.45 1.20
N GLY A 266 -23.06 6.37 1.70
CA GLY A 266 -23.47 4.98 1.36
C GLY A 266 -22.90 4.42 0.06
N VAL A 267 -22.02 5.16 -0.61
CA VAL A 267 -21.36 4.77 -1.87
C VAL A 267 -19.85 4.69 -1.64
N LEU A 268 -19.18 3.75 -2.31
CA LEU A 268 -17.73 3.69 -2.41
C LEU A 268 -17.32 4.11 -3.82
N ASP A 269 -16.78 5.32 -3.93
CA ASP A 269 -16.36 5.93 -5.18
C ASP A 269 -14.88 5.63 -5.44
N PHE A 270 -14.56 5.20 -6.66
CA PHE A 270 -13.21 4.93 -7.13
C PHE A 270 -12.80 5.97 -8.17
N GLY A 271 -11.55 6.39 -8.08
CA GLY A 271 -10.84 7.10 -9.13
C GLY A 271 -9.57 6.33 -9.51
N VAL A 272 -9.39 6.09 -10.79
CA VAL A 272 -8.23 5.40 -11.35
C VAL A 272 -7.51 6.38 -12.28
N VAL A 273 -6.31 6.77 -11.88
CA VAL A 273 -5.43 7.64 -12.68
C VAL A 273 -4.37 6.77 -13.33
N ALA A 274 -4.15 6.96 -14.63
CA ALA A 274 -3.16 6.20 -15.36
C ALA A 274 -2.37 7.03 -16.38
N CYS A 275 -1.15 6.61 -16.68
CA CYS A 275 -0.33 7.14 -17.76
C CYS A 275 -0.69 6.37 -19.05
N PRO A 276 -1.14 7.03 -20.13
CA PRO A 276 -1.58 6.34 -21.35
C PRO A 276 -0.49 5.51 -22.03
N ASP A 277 0.78 5.88 -21.87
CA ASP A 277 1.93 5.11 -22.40
C ASP A 277 2.14 3.76 -21.68
N ARG A 278 1.48 3.56 -20.53
CA ARG A 278 1.59 2.38 -19.68
C ARG A 278 0.26 1.61 -19.59
N VAL A 279 -0.85 2.36 -19.57
CA VAL A 279 -2.22 1.86 -19.44
C VAL A 279 -3.06 2.52 -20.51
N ASP A 280 -3.29 1.80 -21.60
CA ASP A 280 -4.06 2.26 -22.76
C ASP A 280 -5.54 2.51 -22.42
N ASP A 281 -6.23 1.56 -21.80
CA ASP A 281 -7.66 1.69 -21.46
C ASP A 281 -7.88 1.61 -19.95
N VAL A 282 -7.90 2.77 -19.31
CA VAL A 282 -8.14 2.89 -17.86
C VAL A 282 -9.62 2.63 -17.49
N TRP A 283 -10.56 2.78 -18.43
CA TRP A 283 -11.97 2.48 -18.17
C TRP A 283 -12.23 0.98 -18.03
N ARG A 284 -11.42 0.14 -18.70
CA ARG A 284 -11.44 -1.32 -18.49
C ARG A 284 -11.16 -1.72 -17.05
N LEU A 285 -10.24 -1.04 -16.36
CA LEU A 285 -10.00 -1.29 -14.93
C LEU A 285 -11.27 -1.00 -14.09
N MET A 286 -11.99 0.08 -14.39
CA MET A 286 -13.25 0.37 -13.71
C MET A 286 -14.36 -0.64 -14.03
N HIS A 287 -14.41 -1.17 -15.25
CA HIS A 287 -15.33 -2.24 -15.60
C HIS A 287 -15.02 -3.54 -14.84
N HIS A 288 -13.74 -3.92 -14.76
CA HIS A 288 -13.31 -5.10 -14.02
C HIS A 288 -13.51 -4.94 -12.51
N LEU A 289 -13.42 -3.73 -11.96
CA LEU A 289 -13.77 -3.46 -10.56
C LEU A 289 -15.25 -3.76 -10.27
N ARG A 290 -16.16 -3.38 -11.18
CA ARG A 290 -17.59 -3.68 -11.04
C ARG A 290 -17.86 -5.17 -11.19
N THR A 291 -17.25 -5.80 -12.20
CA THR A 291 -17.36 -7.25 -12.41
C THR A 291 -16.87 -8.03 -11.18
N ALA A 292 -15.75 -7.63 -10.59
CA ALA A 292 -15.26 -8.22 -9.35
C ALA A 292 -16.24 -8.05 -8.18
N MET A 293 -16.94 -6.92 -8.09
CA MET A 293 -17.98 -6.71 -7.06
C MET A 293 -19.16 -7.66 -7.26
N ASP A 294 -19.58 -7.86 -8.51
CA ASP A 294 -20.64 -8.79 -8.87
C ASP A 294 -20.25 -10.24 -8.53
N GLU A 295 -19.03 -10.66 -8.87
CA GLU A 295 -18.49 -11.98 -8.52
C GLU A 295 -18.44 -12.21 -7.01
N LEU A 296 -17.90 -11.25 -6.25
CA LEU A 296 -17.82 -11.36 -4.79
C LEU A 296 -19.20 -11.42 -4.13
N THR A 297 -20.17 -10.65 -4.65
CA THR A 297 -21.56 -10.68 -4.19
C THR A 297 -22.26 -11.99 -4.57
N PHE A 298 -21.91 -12.58 -5.71
CA PHE A 298 -22.41 -13.89 -6.10
C PHE A 298 -21.91 -14.97 -5.13
N LEU A 299 -20.62 -14.96 -4.79
CA LEU A 299 -20.01 -15.92 -3.85
C LEU A 299 -20.62 -15.87 -2.44
N THR A 300 -21.26 -14.77 -2.02
CA THR A 300 -21.92 -14.73 -0.70
C THR A 300 -23.29 -15.40 -0.69
N ARG A 301 -23.89 -15.69 -1.86
CA ARG A 301 -25.20 -16.37 -1.93
C ARG A 301 -25.13 -17.83 -1.51
N ASP A 302 -23.97 -18.45 -1.72
CA ASP A 302 -23.72 -19.85 -1.38
C ASP A 302 -23.27 -20.03 0.08
N LEU A 303 -23.00 -18.94 0.80
CA LEU A 303 -22.71 -18.96 2.23
C LEU A 303 -24.03 -18.99 3.00
N ALA A 304 -24.19 -19.99 3.88
CA ALA A 304 -25.35 -20.07 4.77
C ALA A 304 -25.50 -18.76 5.56
N PRO A 305 -26.74 -18.26 5.77
CA PRO A 305 -26.94 -17.01 6.50
C PRO A 305 -26.40 -17.15 7.92
N VAL A 306 -25.56 -16.19 8.31
CA VAL A 306 -25.00 -16.02 9.67
C VAL A 306 -26.03 -15.36 10.58
#